data_AF-A0A936A2W4-F1
#
_entry.id   AF-A0A936A2W4-F1
#
_cell.length_a   1.000
_cell.length_b   1.000
_cell.length_c   1.000
_cell.angle_alpha   90.00
_cell.angle_beta   90.00
_cell.angle_gamma   90.00
#
_symmetry.space_group_name_H-M   'P 1'
#
loop_
_entity.id
_entity.type
_entity.pdbx_description
1 polymer ?
#
loop_
_entity_poly.entity_id
_entity_poly.type
_entity_poly.pdbx_seq_one_letter_code
_entity_poly.pdbx_strand_id
1 'polypeptide(L)'
;MARLRLVVLLSQALLLVSTLASGSEPGQAPALSAAENSTFSRVIGKAFQAPLVEADLDSVRSVCQHYTTRTGIRMSRAEVTALGDILTLTYRYNVELGRCLLLSLDSGQPFVSKAYGELAQQMVATGYARKGKIDADRSLLVSTARRTRSTNEFGEEFAPLTRGSILASNAHLETVKPNFDKIAQVLGAFAN
;
A
#
# COMPACT_ATOMS: atom_id res chain seq x y z
N MET A 1 19.24 -13.02 5.62
CA MET A 1 18.06 -13.12 4.72
C MET A 1 16.83 -12.43 5.34
N ALA A 2 16.86 -11.10 5.51
CA ALA A 2 15.80 -10.34 6.22
C ALA A 2 15.06 -9.33 5.33
N ARG A 3 15.45 -9.19 4.05
CA ARG A 3 14.90 -8.21 3.11
C ARG A 3 13.63 -8.66 2.38
N LEU A 4 13.15 -9.89 2.60
CA LEU A 4 12.10 -10.53 1.80
C LEU A 4 10.70 -10.58 2.46
N ARG A 5 10.56 -10.22 3.75
CA ARG A 5 9.37 -10.60 4.55
C ARG A 5 8.30 -9.52 4.71
N LEU A 6 8.59 -8.26 4.39
CA LEU A 6 7.58 -7.19 4.33
C LEU A 6 7.13 -6.87 2.90
N VAL A 7 7.93 -7.28 1.92
CA VAL A 7 7.67 -7.10 0.48
C VAL A 7 6.40 -7.85 0.03
N VAL A 8 6.07 -8.98 0.67
CA VAL A 8 4.89 -9.80 0.35
C VAL A 8 3.57 -9.18 0.85
N LEU A 9 3.60 -8.40 1.93
CA LEU A 9 2.40 -7.70 2.43
C LEU A 9 2.15 -6.38 1.68
N LEU A 10 3.18 -5.83 1.02
CA LEU A 10 3.15 -4.52 0.36
C LEU A 10 3.05 -4.59 -1.17
N SER A 11 3.30 -5.76 -1.78
CA SER A 11 3.10 -6.02 -3.21
C SER A 11 1.63 -5.98 -3.65
N GLN A 12 0.68 -6.00 -2.72
CA GLN A 12 -0.76 -6.05 -3.04
C GLN A 12 -1.43 -4.68 -3.18
N ALA A 13 -0.74 -3.62 -2.78
CA ALA A 13 -1.08 -2.23 -3.16
C ALA A 13 -1.14 -2.03 -4.69
N LEU A 14 -0.38 -2.84 -5.46
CA LEU A 14 -0.35 -2.78 -6.92
C LEU A 14 -1.60 -3.36 -7.60
N LEU A 15 -2.29 -4.30 -6.97
CA LEU A 15 -3.35 -5.07 -7.64
C LEU A 15 -4.60 -4.23 -7.97
N LEU A 16 -4.75 -3.04 -7.36
CA LEU A 16 -5.89 -2.14 -7.56
C LEU A 16 -5.72 -1.05 -8.61
N VAL A 17 -4.52 -0.85 -9.17
CA VAL A 17 -4.41 -0.01 -10.38
C VAL A 17 -5.14 -0.68 -11.56
N SER A 18 -5.31 -2.02 -11.48
CA SER A 18 -6.07 -2.83 -12.45
C SER A 18 -7.59 -2.63 -12.39
N THR A 19 -8.16 -2.15 -11.28
CA THR A 19 -9.63 -1.93 -11.18
C THR A 19 -10.08 -0.60 -11.79
N LEU A 20 -9.15 0.26 -12.19
CA LEU A 20 -9.43 1.35 -13.14
C LEU A 20 -9.51 0.86 -14.59
N ALA A 21 -9.29 -0.44 -14.86
CA ALA A 21 -9.13 -0.99 -16.21
C ALA A 21 -10.36 -1.74 -16.76
N SER A 22 -11.51 -1.71 -16.10
CA SER A 22 -12.69 -2.47 -16.55
C SER A 22 -13.88 -1.56 -16.84
N GLY A 23 -14.13 -1.35 -18.14
CA GLY A 23 -15.37 -0.81 -18.70
C GLY A 23 -15.42 0.71 -18.77
N SER A 24 -15.01 1.31 -19.89
CA SER A 24 -15.27 2.72 -20.16
C SER A 24 -16.74 2.92 -20.52
N GLU A 25 -17.56 3.29 -19.54
CA GLU A 25 -18.83 3.97 -19.83
C GLU A 25 -18.54 5.34 -20.46
N PRO A 26 -19.43 5.86 -21.34
CA PRO A 26 -19.28 7.20 -21.89
C PRO A 26 -19.29 8.23 -20.74
N GLY A 27 -18.12 8.84 -20.49
CA GLY A 27 -17.89 9.79 -19.39
C GLY A 27 -16.81 9.37 -18.38
N GLN A 28 -16.29 8.14 -18.47
CA GLN A 28 -15.25 7.65 -17.58
C GLN A 28 -13.85 7.88 -18.17
N ALA A 29 -12.91 8.36 -17.35
CA ALA A 29 -11.53 8.58 -17.77
C ALA A 29 -10.92 7.27 -18.33
N PRO A 30 -10.18 7.30 -19.45
CA PRO A 30 -9.57 6.10 -20.00
C PRO A 30 -8.66 5.43 -18.98
N ALA A 31 -8.59 4.10 -19.00
CA ALA A 31 -7.66 3.34 -18.18
C ALA A 31 -6.20 3.63 -18.57
N LEU A 32 -5.27 3.37 -17.64
CA LEU A 32 -3.85 3.28 -17.96
C LEU A 32 -3.62 2.13 -18.96
N SER A 33 -2.73 2.36 -19.93
CA SER A 33 -2.24 1.28 -20.81
C SER A 33 -1.45 0.25 -20.00
N ALA A 34 -1.25 -0.96 -20.54
CA ALA A 34 -0.47 -1.99 -19.85
C ALA A 34 0.96 -1.53 -19.49
N ALA A 35 1.60 -0.75 -20.36
CA ALA A 35 2.94 -0.19 -20.13
C ALA A 35 2.93 0.92 -19.06
N GLU A 36 1.95 1.82 -19.11
CA GLU A 36 1.73 2.86 -18.09
C GLU A 36 1.49 2.22 -16.72
N ASN A 37 0.57 1.25 -16.66
CA ASN A 37 0.23 0.53 -15.44
C ASN A 37 1.44 -0.23 -14.88
N SER A 38 2.18 -0.97 -15.72
CA SER A 38 3.38 -1.70 -15.30
C SER A 38 4.45 -0.78 -14.72
N THR A 39 4.69 0.36 -15.38
CA THR A 39 5.67 1.36 -14.93
C THR A 39 5.25 1.98 -13.60
N PHE A 40 4.00 2.42 -13.50
CA PHE A 40 3.46 3.02 -12.28
C PHE A 40 3.48 2.02 -11.13
N SER A 41 2.98 0.81 -11.37
CA SER A 41 2.97 -0.30 -10.42
C SER A 41 4.37 -0.61 -9.89
N ARG A 42 5.38 -0.66 -10.76
CA ARG A 42 6.78 -0.87 -10.34
C ARG A 42 7.27 0.23 -9.39
N VAL A 43 6.96 1.49 -9.68
CA VAL A 43 7.34 2.61 -8.80
C VAL A 43 6.63 2.53 -7.46
N ILE A 44 5.31 2.28 -7.44
CA ILE A 44 4.55 2.09 -6.20
C ILE A 44 5.13 0.93 -5.39
N GLY A 45 5.45 -0.20 -6.04
CA GLY A 45 6.03 -1.36 -5.38
C GLY A 45 7.38 -1.04 -4.73
N LYS A 46 8.22 -0.27 -5.44
CA LYS A 46 9.48 0.24 -4.89
C LYS A 46 9.26 1.24 -3.75
N ALA A 47 8.25 2.10 -3.86
CA ALA A 47 7.93 3.13 -2.87
C ALA A 47 7.64 2.53 -1.48
N PHE A 48 7.21 1.28 -1.40
CA PHE A 48 7.03 0.55 -0.14
C PHE A 48 8.28 -0.19 0.35
N GLN A 49 9.30 -0.35 -0.49
CA GLN A 49 10.47 -1.19 -0.22
C GLN A 49 11.77 -0.41 -0.01
N ALA A 50 11.89 0.77 -0.60
CA ALA A 50 13.10 1.59 -0.54
C ALA A 50 12.77 3.06 -0.80
N PRO A 51 13.63 4.00 -0.36
CA PRO A 51 13.54 5.39 -0.77
C PRO A 51 13.52 5.53 -2.30
N LEU A 52 12.61 6.36 -2.80
CA LEU A 52 12.57 6.72 -4.21
C LEU A 52 13.67 7.72 -4.53
N VAL A 53 14.35 7.47 -5.65
CA VAL A 53 15.31 8.39 -6.28
C VAL A 53 14.62 9.15 -7.42
N GLU A 54 15.28 10.18 -7.94
CA GLU A 54 14.69 11.05 -8.97
C GLU A 54 14.24 10.27 -10.22
N ALA A 55 15.01 9.26 -10.65
CA ALA A 55 14.65 8.41 -11.79
C ALA A 55 13.33 7.63 -11.59
N ASP A 56 12.96 7.32 -10.34
CA ASP A 56 11.66 6.71 -10.05
C ASP A 56 10.52 7.72 -10.20
N LEU A 57 10.76 8.97 -9.78
CA LEU A 57 9.81 10.07 -9.93
C LEU A 57 9.65 10.46 -11.41
N ASP A 58 10.73 10.43 -12.19
CA ASP A 58 10.69 10.59 -13.65
C ASP A 58 9.83 9.52 -14.33
N SER A 59 9.87 8.29 -13.82
CA SER A 59 8.99 7.21 -14.32
C SER A 59 7.51 7.55 -14.07
N VAL A 60 7.17 8.14 -12.91
CA VAL A 60 5.78 8.61 -12.65
C VAL A 60 5.41 9.77 -13.58
N ARG A 61 6.30 10.75 -13.75
CA ARG A 61 6.09 11.88 -14.69
C ARG A 61 5.83 11.38 -16.11
N SER A 62 6.63 10.43 -16.58
CA SER A 62 6.49 9.83 -17.91
C SER A 62 5.14 9.13 -18.08
N VAL A 63 4.67 8.40 -17.07
CA VAL A 63 3.33 7.79 -17.09
C VAL A 63 2.24 8.86 -17.24
N CYS A 64 2.30 9.94 -16.46
CA CYS A 64 1.32 11.05 -16.55
C CYS A 64 1.35 11.74 -17.92
N GLN A 65 2.55 11.96 -18.48
CA GLN A 65 2.73 12.56 -19.80
C GLN A 65 2.19 11.66 -20.91
N HIS A 66 2.51 10.36 -20.89
CA HIS A 66 2.02 9.40 -21.88
C HIS A 66 0.50 9.27 -21.82
N TYR A 67 -0.06 9.19 -20.61
CA TYR A 67 -1.51 9.16 -20.40
C TYR A 67 -2.19 10.39 -21.02
N THR A 68 -1.68 11.59 -20.68
CA THR A 68 -2.22 12.86 -21.20
C THR A 68 -2.10 12.94 -22.72
N THR A 69 -0.97 12.52 -23.27
CA THR A 69 -0.72 12.55 -24.73
C THR A 69 -1.67 11.62 -25.48
N ARG A 70 -1.89 10.41 -24.95
CA ARG A 70 -2.73 9.39 -25.59
C ARG A 70 -4.23 9.70 -25.48
N THR A 71 -4.66 10.27 -24.37
CA THR A 71 -6.09 10.45 -24.06
C THR A 71 -6.59 11.87 -24.32
N GLY A 72 -5.68 12.85 -24.40
CA GLY A 72 -6.02 14.27 -24.38
C GLY A 72 -6.56 14.75 -23.02
N ILE A 73 -6.60 13.88 -22.01
CA ILE A 73 -7.18 14.12 -20.70
C ILE A 73 -6.06 14.20 -19.67
N ARG A 74 -6.11 15.23 -18.82
CA ARG A 74 -5.28 15.30 -17.61
C ARG A 74 -6.09 14.78 -16.43
N MET A 75 -5.39 14.20 -15.46
CA MET A 75 -6.03 13.86 -14.19
C MET A 75 -6.60 15.13 -13.55
N SER A 76 -7.79 15.04 -12.98
CA SER A 76 -8.35 16.10 -12.16
C SER A 76 -7.62 16.18 -10.82
N ARG A 77 -7.62 17.37 -10.18
CA ARG A 77 -7.17 17.50 -8.79
C ARG A 77 -7.88 16.52 -7.84
N ALA A 78 -9.15 16.22 -8.10
CA ALA A 78 -9.92 15.27 -7.29
C ALA A 78 -9.35 13.85 -7.39
N GLU A 79 -9.00 13.38 -8.59
CA GLU A 79 -8.38 12.06 -8.79
C GLU A 79 -6.99 11.96 -8.16
N VAL A 80 -6.18 13.02 -8.31
CA VAL A 80 -4.86 13.07 -7.67
C VAL A 80 -4.97 13.08 -6.15
N THR A 81 -5.92 13.84 -5.60
CA THR A 81 -6.19 13.87 -4.16
C THR A 81 -6.65 12.51 -3.67
N ALA A 82 -7.59 11.86 -4.35
CA ALA A 82 -8.07 10.53 -4.01
C ALA A 82 -6.94 9.48 -4.00
N LEU A 83 -6.03 9.54 -4.97
CA LEU A 83 -4.86 8.67 -5.01
C LEU A 83 -3.90 8.93 -3.84
N GLY A 84 -3.65 10.21 -3.51
CA GLY A 84 -2.86 10.59 -2.34
C GLY A 84 -3.48 10.12 -1.02
N ASP A 85 -4.80 10.23 -0.89
CA ASP A 85 -5.55 9.78 0.28
C ASP A 85 -5.47 8.26 0.45
N ILE A 86 -5.54 7.49 -0.64
CA ILE A 86 -5.38 6.02 -0.62
C ILE A 86 -3.98 5.62 -0.15
N LEU A 87 -2.93 6.28 -0.67
CA LEU A 87 -1.56 6.00 -0.25
C LEU A 87 -1.36 6.34 1.23
N THR A 88 -1.93 7.46 1.68
CA THR A 88 -1.91 7.89 3.08
C THR A 88 -2.65 6.91 3.99
N LEU A 89 -3.84 6.46 3.58
CA LEU A 89 -4.63 5.45 4.29
C LEU A 89 -3.83 4.15 4.45
N THR A 90 -3.20 3.68 3.37
CA THR A 90 -2.38 2.46 3.37
C THR A 90 -1.20 2.58 4.32
N TYR A 91 -0.48 3.71 4.31
CA TYR A 91 0.61 3.96 5.23
C TYR A 91 0.12 3.95 6.69
N ARG A 92 -0.94 4.71 7.00
CA ARG A 92 -1.51 4.78 8.35
C ARG A 92 -1.96 3.41 8.85
N TYR A 93 -2.60 2.62 7.99
CA TYR A 93 -3.00 1.25 8.29
C TYR A 93 -1.81 0.38 8.71
N ASN A 94 -0.73 0.39 7.92
CA ASN A 94 0.46 -0.44 8.20
C ASN A 94 1.21 0.02 9.46
N VAL A 95 1.31 1.33 9.70
CA VAL A 95 1.89 1.87 10.95
C VAL A 95 1.10 1.38 12.17
N GLU A 96 -0.22 1.47 12.11
CA GLU A 96 -1.08 1.09 13.23
C GLU A 96 -1.12 -0.43 13.44
N LEU A 97 -1.08 -1.22 12.36
CA LEU A 97 -0.87 -2.68 12.43
C LEU A 97 0.45 -3.00 13.14
N GLY A 98 1.54 -2.33 12.76
CA GLY A 98 2.86 -2.49 13.38
C GLY A 98 2.87 -2.20 14.89
N ARG A 99 2.10 -1.20 15.33
CA ARG A 99 1.90 -0.91 16.76
C ARG A 99 1.09 -2.00 17.46
N CYS A 100 -0.01 -2.43 16.85
CA CYS A 100 -0.85 -3.50 17.41
C CYS A 100 -0.07 -4.81 17.53
N LEU A 101 0.79 -5.14 16.56
CA LEU A 101 1.67 -6.31 16.60
C LEU A 101 2.66 -6.24 17.77
N LEU A 102 3.30 -5.08 17.98
CA LEU A 102 4.25 -4.89 19.07
C LEU A 102 3.57 -5.05 20.43
N LEU A 103 2.41 -4.40 20.62
CA LEU A 103 1.63 -4.52 21.86
C LEU A 103 1.11 -5.94 22.08
N SER A 104 0.71 -6.63 21.01
CA SER A 104 0.28 -8.03 21.08
C SER A 104 1.42 -8.92 21.55
N LEU A 105 2.62 -8.73 20.99
CA LEU A 105 3.81 -9.49 21.35
C LEU A 105 4.26 -9.23 22.79
N ASP A 106 4.30 -7.96 23.20
CA ASP A 106 4.81 -7.54 24.50
C ASP A 106 3.85 -7.94 25.64
N SER A 107 2.54 -7.89 25.41
CA SER A 107 1.52 -8.32 26.40
C SER A 107 1.24 -9.82 26.40
N GLY A 108 1.59 -10.55 25.34
CA GLY A 108 1.20 -11.94 25.14
C GLY A 108 -0.30 -12.15 24.90
N GLN A 109 -1.05 -11.08 24.65
CA GLN A 109 -2.49 -11.10 24.36
C GLN A 109 -2.77 -10.36 23.05
N PRO A 110 -3.70 -10.82 22.20
CA PRO A 110 -4.03 -10.11 20.97
C PRO A 110 -4.53 -8.69 21.30
N PHE A 111 -3.91 -7.68 20.70
CA PHE A 111 -4.27 -6.28 20.89
C PHE A 111 -4.74 -5.66 19.57
N VAL A 112 -5.88 -4.98 19.62
CA VAL A 112 -6.47 -4.26 18.49
C VAL A 112 -6.85 -2.87 18.96
N SER A 113 -6.21 -1.83 18.40
CA SER A 113 -6.60 -0.45 18.70
C SER A 113 -7.87 -0.06 17.95
N LYS A 114 -8.60 0.93 18.48
CA LYS A 114 -9.74 1.55 17.79
C LYS A 114 -9.32 2.09 16.41
N ALA A 115 -8.16 2.75 16.35
CA ALA A 115 -7.62 3.32 15.12
C ALA A 115 -7.36 2.23 14.05
N TYR A 116 -6.80 1.09 14.43
CA TYR A 116 -6.63 -0.03 13.50
C TYR A 116 -7.98 -0.51 12.95
N GLY A 117 -8.99 -0.65 13.83
CA GLY A 117 -10.34 -1.05 13.42
C GLY A 117 -10.96 -0.11 12.39
N GLU A 118 -10.87 1.19 12.61
CA GLU A 118 -11.37 2.23 11.69
C GLU A 118 -10.61 2.22 10.35
N LEU A 119 -9.28 2.13 10.38
CA LEU A 119 -8.46 2.07 9.17
C LEU A 119 -8.73 0.79 8.37
N ALA A 120 -8.92 -0.35 9.03
CA ALA A 120 -9.26 -1.61 8.37
C ALA A 120 -10.61 -1.53 7.65
N GLN A 121 -11.61 -0.90 8.26
CA GLN A 121 -12.91 -0.67 7.62
C GLN A 121 -12.78 0.25 6.39
N GLN A 122 -12.01 1.33 6.50
CA GLN A 122 -11.76 2.24 5.38
C GLN A 122 -11.03 1.54 4.23
N MET A 123 -10.05 0.70 4.51
CA MET A 123 -9.32 -0.08 3.49
C MET A 123 -10.24 -1.03 2.71
N VAL A 124 -11.24 -1.62 3.36
CA VAL A 124 -12.24 -2.47 2.69
C VAL A 124 -13.24 -1.62 1.91
N ALA A 125 -13.73 -0.52 2.49
CA ALA A 125 -14.72 0.36 1.88
C ALA A 125 -14.20 1.03 0.60
N THR A 126 -12.91 1.35 0.54
CA THR A 126 -12.26 1.89 -0.67
C THR A 126 -11.88 0.82 -1.69
N GLY A 127 -12.18 -0.46 -1.41
CA GLY A 127 -11.82 -1.60 -2.24
C GLY A 127 -10.33 -1.96 -2.18
N TYR A 128 -9.52 -1.24 -1.40
CA TYR A 128 -8.08 -1.37 -1.43
C TYR A 128 -7.54 -2.63 -0.74
N ALA A 129 -8.27 -3.14 0.25
CA ALA A 129 -8.02 -4.43 0.85
C ALA A 129 -9.24 -5.32 0.69
N ARG A 130 -9.00 -6.57 0.30
CA ARG A 130 -10.02 -7.62 0.41
C ARG A 130 -10.26 -7.91 1.88
N LYS A 131 -11.48 -8.34 2.22
CA LYS A 131 -11.81 -8.79 3.57
C LYS A 131 -10.84 -9.90 4.06
N GLY A 132 -10.47 -10.82 3.18
CA GLY A 132 -9.50 -11.89 3.47
C GLY A 132 -8.15 -11.36 3.97
N LYS A 133 -7.64 -10.26 3.40
CA LYS A 133 -6.42 -9.61 3.88
C LYS A 133 -6.58 -9.07 5.31
N ILE A 134 -7.68 -8.38 5.60
CA ILE A 134 -7.94 -7.86 6.96
C ILE A 134 -8.06 -9.00 7.97
N ASP A 135 -8.71 -10.10 7.59
CA ASP A 135 -8.84 -11.28 8.45
C ASP A 135 -7.48 -11.98 8.67
N ALA A 136 -6.61 -12.03 7.67
CA ALA A 136 -5.24 -12.50 7.80
C ALA A 136 -4.41 -11.60 8.72
N ASP A 137 -4.49 -10.28 8.57
CA ASP A 137 -3.78 -9.32 9.42
C ASP A 137 -4.26 -9.41 10.89
N ARG A 138 -5.57 -9.64 11.13
CA ARG A 138 -6.11 -9.92 12.47
C ARG A 138 -5.60 -11.25 13.04
N SER A 139 -5.53 -12.28 12.22
CA SER A 139 -4.99 -13.59 12.63
C SER A 139 -3.50 -13.47 12.97
N LEU A 140 -2.76 -12.62 12.26
CA LEU A 140 -1.36 -12.33 12.55
C LEU A 140 -1.19 -11.70 13.95
N LEU A 141 -2.09 -10.82 14.39
CA LEU A 141 -2.07 -10.28 15.77
C LEU A 141 -2.19 -11.39 16.81
N VAL A 142 -3.09 -12.36 16.56
CA VAL A 142 -3.28 -13.52 17.44
C VAL A 142 -2.04 -14.42 17.47
N SER A 143 -1.50 -14.78 16.31
CA SER A 143 -0.27 -15.58 16.21
C SER A 143 0.93 -14.88 16.85
N THR A 144 1.02 -13.56 16.70
CA THR A 144 2.09 -12.73 17.29
C THR A 144 2.03 -12.75 18.81
N ALA A 145 0.84 -12.57 19.40
CA ALA A 145 0.64 -12.67 20.84
C ALA A 145 1.06 -14.05 21.39
N ARG A 146 0.75 -15.11 20.64
CA ARG A 146 1.05 -16.50 21.01
C ARG A 146 2.45 -16.97 20.62
N ARG A 147 3.21 -16.14 19.90
CA ARG A 147 4.54 -16.47 19.33
C ARG A 147 4.50 -17.74 18.46
N THR A 148 3.42 -17.94 17.73
CA THR A 148 3.22 -19.07 16.83
C THR A 148 3.45 -18.67 15.38
N ARG A 149 3.50 -19.67 14.48
CA ARG A 149 3.47 -19.43 13.04
C ARG A 149 2.18 -18.70 12.65
N SER A 150 2.25 -17.98 11.54
CA SER A 150 1.12 -17.29 10.94
C SER A 150 0.97 -17.70 9.49
N THR A 151 -0.25 -17.60 8.96
CA THR A 151 -0.55 -17.90 7.57
C THR A 151 -1.14 -16.64 6.93
N ASN A 152 -0.71 -16.32 5.70
CA ASN A 152 -1.31 -15.21 4.96
C ASN A 152 -2.61 -15.64 4.25
N GLU A 153 -3.25 -14.70 3.55
CA GLU A 153 -4.50 -14.96 2.83
C GLU A 153 -4.39 -15.97 1.68
N PHE A 154 -3.17 -16.36 1.28
CA PHE A 154 -2.91 -17.36 0.24
C PHE A 154 -2.53 -18.74 0.79
N GLY A 155 -2.54 -18.91 2.13
CA GLY A 155 -2.15 -20.17 2.75
C GLY A 155 -0.65 -20.33 2.96
N GLU A 156 0.17 -19.31 2.69
CA GLU A 156 1.62 -19.39 2.92
C GLU A 156 1.93 -19.25 4.40
N GLU A 157 2.76 -20.13 4.94
CA GLU A 157 3.19 -20.09 6.34
C GLU A 157 4.44 -19.23 6.56
N PHE A 158 4.44 -18.53 7.70
CA PHE A 158 5.54 -17.70 8.15
C PHE A 158 5.97 -18.07 9.56
N ALA A 159 7.28 -17.97 9.80
CA ALA A 159 7.85 -18.12 11.13
C ALA A 159 7.28 -17.05 12.08
N PRO A 160 7.23 -17.34 13.41
CA PRO A 160 6.77 -16.38 14.39
C PRO A 160 7.50 -15.04 14.28
N LEU A 161 6.75 -13.95 14.40
CA LEU A 161 7.34 -12.61 14.44
C LEU A 161 8.14 -12.43 15.73
N THR A 162 9.32 -11.82 15.58
CA THR A 162 10.14 -11.39 16.71
C THR A 162 9.95 -9.90 16.94
N ARG A 163 10.22 -9.44 18.17
CA ARG A 163 10.19 -8.02 18.50
C ARG A 163 11.11 -7.21 17.57
N GLY A 164 12.31 -7.73 17.30
CA GLY A 164 13.27 -7.12 16.37
C GLY A 164 12.71 -6.99 14.95
N SER A 165 12.00 -8.01 14.45
CA SER A 165 11.39 -7.96 13.11
C SER A 165 10.27 -6.92 13.02
N ILE A 166 9.44 -6.78 14.05
CA ILE A 166 8.36 -5.78 14.10
C ILE A 166 8.96 -4.36 14.16
N LEU A 167 9.95 -4.13 15.02
CA LEU A 167 10.62 -2.83 15.11
C LEU A 167 11.33 -2.45 13.80
N ALA A 168 12.03 -3.39 13.17
CA ALA A 168 12.68 -3.15 11.88
C ALA A 168 11.65 -2.79 10.79
N SER A 169 10.50 -3.46 10.78
CA SER A 169 9.39 -3.14 9.89
C SER A 169 8.85 -1.72 10.13
N ASN A 170 8.62 -1.35 11.39
CA ASN A 170 8.11 -0.03 11.73
C ASN A 170 9.10 1.08 11.34
N ALA A 171 10.38 0.89 11.62
CA ALA A 171 11.43 1.82 11.20
C ALA A 171 11.54 1.94 9.66
N HIS A 172 11.33 0.83 8.96
CA HIS A 172 11.30 0.82 7.50
C HIS A 172 10.13 1.65 6.95
N LEU A 173 8.93 1.54 7.54
CA LEU A 173 7.78 2.36 7.15
C LEU A 173 8.05 3.86 7.28
N GLU A 174 8.73 4.29 8.35
CA GLU A 174 9.15 5.68 8.51
C GLU A 174 10.14 6.13 7.42
N THR A 175 11.05 5.25 7.03
CA THR A 175 12.04 5.52 5.98
C THR A 175 11.38 5.74 4.61
N VAL A 176 10.29 5.01 4.34
CA VAL A 176 9.60 5.08 3.05
C VAL A 176 8.42 6.06 3.04
N LYS A 177 7.98 6.57 4.19
CA LYS A 177 6.90 7.56 4.28
C LYS A 177 7.08 8.73 3.30
N PRO A 178 8.27 9.35 3.15
CA PRO A 178 8.44 10.49 2.23
C PRO A 178 8.19 10.14 0.77
N ASN A 179 8.23 8.86 0.39
CA ASN A 179 7.97 8.44 -0.99
C ASN A 179 6.54 8.76 -1.43
N PHE A 180 5.55 8.60 -0.53
CA PHE A 180 4.15 8.88 -0.86
C PHE A 180 3.91 10.37 -1.05
N ASP A 181 4.55 11.20 -0.23
CA ASP A 181 4.52 12.67 -0.37
C ASP A 181 5.13 13.10 -1.71
N LYS A 182 6.28 12.52 -2.10
CA LYS A 182 6.94 12.77 -3.40
C LYS A 182 6.07 12.34 -4.58
N ILE A 183 5.45 11.16 -4.51
CA ILE A 183 4.55 10.67 -5.58
C ILE A 183 3.34 11.60 -5.71
N ALA A 184 2.70 11.98 -4.60
CA ALA A 184 1.57 12.89 -4.59
C ALA A 184 1.93 14.27 -5.19
N GLN A 185 3.13 14.79 -4.88
CA GLN A 185 3.64 16.03 -5.45
C GLN A 185 3.81 15.94 -6.97
N VAL A 186 4.38 14.83 -7.46
CA VAL A 186 4.52 14.61 -8.91
C VAL A 186 3.14 14.57 -9.57
N LEU A 187 2.21 13.78 -9.05
CA LEU A 187 0.86 13.68 -9.59
C LEU A 187 0.14 15.04 -9.59
N GLY A 188 0.29 15.82 -8.52
CA GLY A 188 -0.30 17.15 -8.37
C GLY A 188 0.15 18.16 -9.42
N ALA A 189 1.39 18.03 -9.92
CA ALA A 189 1.91 18.89 -10.98
C ALA A 189 1.25 18.63 -12.36
N PHE A 190 0.62 17.48 -12.54
CA PHE A 190 -0.07 17.10 -13.79
C PHE A 190 -1.60 17.22 -13.67
N ALA A 191 -2.11 17.67 -12.52
CA ALA A 191 -3.52 17.88 -12.30
C ALA A 191 -4.03 19.17 -12.96
N ASN A 192 -5.25 19.14 -13.50
CA ASN A 192 -6.02 20.35 -13.83
C ASN A 192 -6.65 20.94 -12.55
#